data_AF-A0A1J4JJ68-F1
#
_entry.id   AF-A0A1J4JJ68-F1
#
_cell.length_a   1.000
_cell.length_b   1.000
_cell.length_c   1.000
_cell.angle_alpha   90.00
_cell.angle_beta   90.00
_cell.angle_gamma   90.00
#
_symmetry.space_group_name_H-M   'P 1'
#
loop_
_entity.id
_entity.type
_entity.pdbx_description
1 polymer ?
#
loop_
_entity_poly.entity_id
_entity_poly.type
_entity_poly.pdbx_seq_one_letter_code
_entity_poly.pdbx_strand_id
1 'polypeptide(L)'
;MDDPHFLTEGGTKRLKKALEASDDPLAFIESLQSCTNFDFAPYSPLFQLGDIAGFDPSRILEKFIVEQRDVLLNKIKCMSPMQVNNLFRILQPYTMIPAFHDVIKYVIDRCKKVPKNFIIPEDLKVELTPADRLRLFKDRPSDFEEWLPSVFEDAMCDFDDSDDFSYLKLFKVIAQYCFHYKELHKIVIKYCEAKFFEDYHPMYCVIRFRMALFNSPLAKIDPARPLSILVFEAIQGKPDFHLIIKAADICPGIAQIILSVPSFTMMYRMKSYILSFGVTRELKDKWTKYLNTGDDEAVEYMKNEPFFARVIALNAAQGIIMNENLYKTIEFCMPQIDVNFIMCRNYDPKNEFILVKWASLNGCCFIDYMTSCLARGASIPDIPVPPLNMHQQEIYEYIKSQLS
;
A
#
# COMPACT_ATOMS: atom_id res chain seq x y z
N MET A 1 -36.59 -41.53 16.90
CA MET A 1 -35.44 -40.99 16.15
C MET A 1 -34.28 -41.05 17.11
N ASP A 2 -33.38 -42.00 16.90
CA ASP A 2 -32.34 -42.33 17.87
C ASP A 2 -31.16 -41.37 17.76
N ASP A 3 -30.69 -40.96 18.93
CA ASP A 3 -29.55 -40.10 19.20
C ASP A 3 -28.24 -40.67 18.58
N PRO A 4 -27.48 -39.90 17.77
CA PRO A 4 -26.28 -40.37 17.08
C PRO A 4 -25.03 -40.40 17.97
N HIS A 5 -25.13 -40.16 19.28
CA HIS A 5 -23.99 -40.17 20.19
C HIS A 5 -23.39 -41.57 20.40
N PHE A 6 -22.12 -41.76 20.02
CA PHE A 6 -21.35 -43.01 20.23
C PHE A 6 -20.98 -43.29 21.69
N LEU A 7 -21.50 -42.49 22.63
CA LEU A 7 -21.30 -42.64 24.08
C LEU A 7 -22.39 -43.48 24.75
N THR A 8 -23.36 -44.02 24.00
CA THR A 8 -24.39 -44.93 24.51
C THR A 8 -24.09 -46.40 24.16
N GLU A 9 -24.77 -47.31 24.85
CA GLU A 9 -24.61 -48.76 24.70
C GLU A 9 -24.77 -49.20 23.22
N GLY A 10 -23.76 -49.86 22.66
CA GLY A 10 -23.69 -50.25 21.25
C GLY A 10 -22.99 -49.26 20.30
N GLY A 11 -22.54 -48.10 20.80
CA GLY A 11 -21.74 -47.13 20.03
C GLY A 11 -20.46 -47.71 19.44
N THR A 12 -19.81 -48.62 20.17
CA THR A 12 -18.59 -49.33 19.75
C THR A 12 -18.78 -50.18 18.47
N LYS A 13 -19.96 -50.79 18.27
CA LYS A 13 -20.26 -51.57 17.06
C LYS A 13 -20.52 -50.67 15.84
N ARG A 14 -21.09 -49.48 16.05
CA ARG A 14 -21.35 -48.51 14.98
C ARG A 14 -20.07 -47.82 14.52
N LEU A 15 -19.17 -47.52 15.46
CA LEU A 15 -17.83 -47.02 15.21
C LEU A 15 -17.02 -48.02 14.35
N LYS A 16 -17.00 -49.31 14.74
CA LYS A 16 -16.32 -50.38 13.99
C LYS A 16 -16.75 -50.45 12.51
N LYS A 17 -18.04 -50.31 12.22
CA LYS A 17 -18.59 -50.41 10.86
C LYS A 17 -18.25 -49.22 9.96
N ALA A 18 -18.07 -48.04 10.55
CA ALA A 18 -17.69 -46.82 9.83
C ALA A 18 -16.19 -46.77 9.51
N LEU A 19 -15.39 -47.49 10.30
CA LEU A 19 -13.93 -47.60 10.19
C LEU A 19 -13.48 -48.56 9.09
N GLU A 20 -14.25 -49.61 8.82
CA GLU A 20 -13.95 -50.64 7.82
C GLU A 20 -14.07 -50.16 6.35
N ALA A 21 -14.24 -48.85 6.09
CA ALA A 21 -14.70 -48.31 4.81
C ALA A 21 -13.89 -47.11 4.23
N SER A 22 -12.60 -46.90 4.55
CA SER A 22 -11.94 -45.60 4.26
C SER A 22 -10.42 -45.62 3.94
N ASP A 23 -9.96 -44.76 2.99
CA ASP A 23 -8.73 -44.96 2.18
C ASP A 23 -7.57 -43.89 2.18
N ASP A 24 -7.54 -42.72 2.88
CA ASP A 24 -6.27 -41.90 2.95
C ASP A 24 -6.16 -40.80 4.07
N PRO A 25 -5.25 -40.95 5.09
CA PRO A 25 -4.97 -40.07 6.26
C PRO A 25 -4.08 -38.84 6.21
N LEU A 26 -2.94 -38.88 5.50
CA LEU A 26 -1.73 -38.22 6.01
C LEU A 26 -1.72 -36.70 5.85
N ALA A 27 -2.38 -36.17 4.83
CA ALA A 27 -2.35 -34.75 4.50
C ALA A 27 -3.06 -33.85 5.53
N PHE A 28 -4.01 -34.39 6.30
CA PHE A 28 -4.78 -33.60 7.28
C PHE A 28 -4.06 -33.47 8.64
N ILE A 29 -3.28 -34.50 9.01
CA ILE A 29 -2.50 -34.56 10.25
C ILE A 29 -1.43 -33.46 10.28
N GLU A 30 -0.76 -33.20 9.16
CA GLU A 30 0.26 -32.16 9.05
C GLU A 30 -0.31 -30.76 9.30
N SER A 31 -1.57 -30.52 8.90
CA SER A 31 -2.25 -29.23 9.14
C SER A 31 -2.63 -29.00 10.61
N LEU A 32 -2.95 -30.08 11.35
CA LEU A 32 -3.46 -30.02 12.72
C LEU A 32 -2.37 -30.04 13.81
N GLN A 33 -1.23 -30.71 13.55
CA GLN A 33 -0.12 -30.81 14.51
C GLN A 33 0.64 -29.47 14.71
N SER A 34 0.45 -28.50 13.83
CA SER A 34 1.01 -27.14 13.97
C SER A 34 0.27 -26.28 15.01
N CYS A 35 -0.88 -26.73 15.53
CA CYS A 35 -1.76 -25.95 16.39
C CYS A 35 -1.60 -26.33 17.88
N THR A 36 -0.76 -25.60 18.62
CA THR A 36 -0.43 -25.85 20.04
C THR A 36 -1.56 -25.59 21.04
N ASN A 37 -2.71 -25.07 20.58
CA ASN A 37 -3.81 -24.61 21.44
C ASN A 37 -5.07 -25.50 21.40
N PHE A 38 -5.04 -26.62 20.65
CA PHE A 38 -6.13 -27.59 20.63
C PHE A 38 -5.76 -28.79 21.52
N ASP A 39 -6.57 -29.06 22.55
CA ASP A 39 -6.32 -30.20 23.44
C ASP A 39 -6.73 -31.51 22.74
N PHE A 40 -5.74 -32.19 22.16
CA PHE A 40 -5.90 -33.50 21.53
C PHE A 40 -5.93 -34.66 22.53
N ALA A 41 -5.73 -34.43 23.83
CA ALA A 41 -5.69 -35.49 24.84
C ALA A 41 -6.96 -36.38 24.84
N PRO A 42 -8.18 -35.85 24.65
CA PRO A 42 -9.39 -36.68 24.55
C PRO A 42 -9.44 -37.57 23.30
N TYR A 43 -8.69 -37.20 22.25
CA TYR A 43 -8.70 -37.86 20.95
C TYR A 43 -7.47 -38.75 20.72
N SER A 44 -6.45 -38.65 21.59
CA SER A 44 -5.24 -39.49 21.57
C SER A 44 -5.53 -41.01 21.46
N PRO A 45 -6.55 -41.57 22.14
CA PRO A 45 -6.90 -42.98 21.98
C PRO A 45 -7.38 -43.34 20.57
N LEU A 46 -8.01 -42.41 19.85
CA LEU A 46 -8.50 -42.63 18.48
C LEU A 46 -7.33 -42.76 17.49
N PHE A 47 -6.28 -41.97 17.68
CA PHE A 47 -5.05 -42.04 16.88
C PHE A 47 -4.25 -43.31 17.16
N GLN A 48 -4.12 -43.69 18.44
CA GLN A 48 -3.50 -44.97 18.82
C GLN A 48 -4.27 -46.17 18.26
N LEU A 49 -5.60 -46.10 18.25
CA LEU A 49 -6.45 -47.13 17.63
C LEU A 49 -6.32 -47.14 16.10
N GLY A 50 -6.18 -45.98 15.45
CA GLY A 50 -5.91 -45.86 14.01
C GLY A 50 -4.60 -46.52 13.60
N ASP A 51 -3.52 -46.23 14.33
CA ASP A 51 -2.20 -46.84 14.11
C ASP A 51 -2.21 -48.37 14.32
N ILE A 52 -2.92 -48.85 15.35
CA ILE A 52 -3.03 -50.29 15.64
C ILE A 52 -3.91 -51.02 14.62
N ALA A 53 -4.94 -50.37 14.09
CA ALA A 53 -5.94 -50.98 13.20
C ALA A 53 -5.72 -50.68 11.71
N GLY A 54 -4.69 -49.91 11.35
CA GLY A 54 -4.35 -49.58 9.96
C GLY A 54 -5.39 -48.72 9.25
N PHE A 55 -6.15 -47.89 9.97
CA PHE A 55 -7.14 -46.99 9.38
C PHE A 55 -6.83 -45.52 9.70
N ASP A 56 -7.30 -44.64 8.83
CA ASP A 56 -7.22 -43.20 8.97
C ASP A 56 -8.29 -42.60 9.93
N PRO A 57 -7.92 -42.04 11.09
CA PRO A 57 -8.87 -41.30 11.93
C PRO A 57 -9.22 -39.90 11.41
N SER A 58 -8.49 -39.36 10.42
CA SER A 58 -8.62 -38.00 9.90
C SER A 58 -9.99 -37.73 9.31
N ARG A 59 -10.57 -38.66 8.53
CA ARG A 59 -11.94 -38.49 8.01
C ARG A 59 -13.03 -38.46 9.07
N ILE A 60 -12.83 -39.18 10.19
CA ILE A 60 -13.76 -39.11 11.34
C ILE A 60 -13.61 -37.76 12.03
N LEU A 61 -12.37 -37.31 12.20
CA LEU A 61 -12.07 -36.00 12.80
C LEU A 61 -12.58 -34.85 11.91
N GLU A 62 -12.43 -34.95 10.59
CA GLU A 62 -12.95 -34.01 9.59
C GLU A 62 -14.47 -33.93 9.69
N LYS A 63 -15.15 -35.08 9.66
CA LYS A 63 -16.61 -35.14 9.84
C LYS A 63 -17.05 -34.53 11.17
N PHE A 64 -16.32 -34.83 12.25
CA PHE A 64 -16.60 -34.26 13.56
C PHE A 64 -16.39 -32.74 13.58
N ILE A 65 -15.30 -32.24 12.99
CA ILE A 65 -15.00 -30.82 12.87
C ILE A 65 -16.09 -30.10 12.07
N VAL A 66 -16.54 -30.69 10.96
CA VAL A 66 -17.64 -30.19 10.12
C VAL A 66 -18.97 -30.18 10.90
N GLU A 67 -19.27 -31.24 11.65
CA GLU A 67 -20.46 -31.28 12.51
C GLU A 67 -20.41 -30.22 13.62
N GLN A 68 -19.25 -30.04 14.27
CA GLN A 68 -19.06 -28.99 15.28
C GLN A 68 -19.20 -27.59 14.66
N ARG A 69 -18.63 -27.37 13.47
CA ARG A 69 -18.77 -26.14 12.68
C ARG A 69 -20.23 -25.83 12.42
N ASP A 70 -20.99 -26.81 11.93
CA ASP A 70 -22.41 -26.64 11.56
C ASP A 70 -23.29 -26.38 12.79
N VAL A 71 -23.01 -27.08 13.91
CA VAL A 71 -23.68 -26.83 15.20
C VAL A 71 -23.37 -25.42 15.70
N LEU A 72 -22.11 -24.98 15.63
CA LEU A 72 -21.71 -23.61 16.00
C LEU A 72 -22.44 -22.57 15.14
N LEU A 73 -22.47 -22.72 13.82
CA LEU A 73 -23.17 -21.82 12.90
C LEU A 73 -24.67 -21.71 13.24
N ASN A 74 -25.32 -22.86 13.48
CA ASN A 74 -26.74 -22.87 13.85
C ASN A 74 -26.99 -22.25 15.23
N LYS A 75 -26.05 -22.40 16.17
CA LYS A 75 -26.13 -21.76 17.48
C LYS A 75 -25.98 -20.25 17.37
N ILE A 76 -24.99 -19.76 16.60
CA ILE A 76 -24.73 -18.33 16.40
C ILE A 76 -25.92 -17.64 15.74
N LYS A 77 -26.65 -18.33 14.83
CA LYS A 77 -27.87 -17.80 14.22
C LYS A 77 -28.88 -17.29 15.25
N CYS A 78 -29.00 -17.98 16.38
CA CYS A 78 -29.96 -17.72 17.45
C CYS A 78 -29.39 -16.87 18.59
N MET A 79 -28.13 -16.43 18.51
CA MET A 79 -27.50 -15.64 19.58
C MET A 79 -27.87 -14.16 19.52
N SER A 80 -28.01 -13.57 20.71
CA SER A 80 -28.12 -12.11 20.85
C SER A 80 -26.79 -11.43 20.49
N PRO A 81 -26.81 -10.15 20.05
CA PRO A 81 -25.58 -9.42 19.72
C PRO A 81 -24.51 -9.41 20.84
N MET A 82 -24.93 -9.43 22.11
CA MET A 82 -24.02 -9.49 23.25
C MET A 82 -23.33 -10.87 23.37
N GLN A 83 -24.06 -11.95 23.08
CA GLN A 83 -23.50 -13.31 23.08
C GLN A 83 -22.55 -13.53 21.90
N VAL A 84 -22.88 -12.99 20.71
CA VAL A 84 -21.99 -13.06 19.54
C VAL A 84 -20.69 -12.29 19.82
N ASN A 85 -20.75 -11.10 20.43
CA ASN A 85 -19.55 -10.35 20.83
C ASN A 85 -18.65 -11.11 21.82
N ASN A 86 -19.22 -11.94 22.71
CA ASN A 86 -18.46 -12.75 23.65
C ASN A 86 -17.82 -13.99 23.00
N LEU A 87 -18.28 -14.40 21.81
CA LEU A 87 -17.78 -15.60 21.12
C LEU A 87 -16.33 -15.46 20.67
N PHE A 88 -15.86 -14.25 20.37
CA PHE A 88 -14.48 -14.02 19.93
C PHE A 88 -13.42 -14.55 20.91
N ARG A 89 -13.70 -14.53 22.21
CA ARG A 89 -12.79 -15.09 23.23
C ARG A 89 -12.67 -16.62 23.12
N ILE A 90 -13.71 -17.26 22.62
CA ILE A 90 -13.79 -18.72 22.45
C ILE A 90 -13.27 -19.11 21.07
N LEU A 91 -13.43 -18.26 20.05
CA LEU A 91 -13.03 -18.53 18.68
C LEU A 91 -11.52 -18.36 18.43
N GLN A 92 -10.79 -17.66 19.30
CA GLN A 92 -9.38 -17.35 19.06
C GLN A 92 -8.49 -18.57 18.75
N PRO A 93 -8.66 -19.73 19.42
CA PRO A 93 -7.88 -20.93 19.08
C PRO A 93 -8.22 -21.53 17.71
N TYR A 94 -9.40 -21.22 17.16
CA TYR A 94 -9.91 -21.79 15.91
C TYR A 94 -9.51 -20.98 14.66
N THR A 95 -8.83 -19.84 14.83
CA THR A 95 -8.35 -18.99 13.73
C THR A 95 -7.21 -19.62 12.94
N MET A 96 -6.64 -20.71 13.44
CA MET A 96 -5.59 -21.47 12.75
C MET A 96 -6.16 -22.68 12.00
N ILE A 97 -7.48 -22.91 12.05
CA ILE A 97 -8.14 -24.09 11.48
C ILE A 97 -9.05 -23.63 10.32
N PRO A 98 -8.67 -23.85 9.05
CA PRO A 98 -9.42 -23.40 7.88
C PRO A 98 -10.91 -23.76 7.90
N ALA A 99 -11.26 -24.95 8.40
CA ALA A 99 -12.66 -25.40 8.49
C ALA A 99 -13.56 -24.51 9.38
N PHE A 100 -13.00 -23.72 10.30
CA PHE A 100 -13.74 -22.81 11.17
C PHE A 100 -13.75 -21.36 10.65
N HIS A 101 -13.08 -21.07 9.54
CA HIS A 101 -12.99 -19.72 9.00
C HIS A 101 -14.37 -19.17 8.58
N ASP A 102 -15.25 -20.01 8.03
CA ASP A 102 -16.65 -19.64 7.76
C ASP A 102 -17.41 -19.23 9.02
N VAL A 103 -17.15 -19.89 10.15
CA VAL A 103 -17.76 -19.57 11.45
C VAL A 103 -17.25 -18.23 11.96
N ILE A 104 -15.94 -18.00 11.83
CA ILE A 104 -15.29 -16.75 12.22
C ILE A 104 -15.82 -15.60 11.38
N LYS A 105 -15.92 -15.77 10.05
CA LYS A 105 -16.54 -14.82 9.13
C LYS A 105 -17.97 -14.49 9.54
N TYR A 106 -18.79 -15.52 9.78
CA TYR A 106 -20.18 -15.34 10.22
C TYR A 106 -20.30 -14.56 11.55
N VAL A 107 -19.35 -14.74 12.46
CA VAL A 107 -19.29 -14.04 13.75
C VAL A 107 -18.83 -12.60 13.56
N ILE A 108 -17.82 -12.35 12.71
CA ILE A 108 -17.39 -11.00 12.32
C ILE A 108 -18.56 -10.23 11.71
N ASP A 109 -19.30 -10.84 10.79
CA ASP A 109 -20.41 -10.21 10.07
C ASP A 109 -21.56 -9.78 10.99
N ARG A 110 -21.84 -10.59 12.02
CA ARG A 110 -22.91 -10.35 13.00
C ARG A 110 -22.48 -9.52 14.20
N CYS A 111 -21.18 -9.37 14.44
CA CYS A 111 -20.67 -8.60 15.56
C CYS A 111 -20.70 -7.11 15.27
N LYS A 112 -20.96 -6.33 16.32
CA LYS A 112 -20.88 -4.87 16.24
C LYS A 112 -19.44 -4.36 16.31
N LYS A 113 -18.55 -5.13 16.96
CA LYS A 113 -17.16 -4.78 17.18
C LYS A 113 -16.30 -6.02 17.31
N VAL A 114 -15.20 -6.08 16.57
CA VAL A 114 -14.20 -7.16 16.70
C VAL A 114 -13.17 -6.78 17.76
N PRO A 115 -12.94 -7.59 18.82
CA PRO A 115 -11.99 -7.29 19.89
C PRO A 115 -10.58 -7.08 19.35
N LYS A 116 -9.84 -6.07 19.83
CA LYS A 116 -8.50 -5.72 19.31
C LYS A 116 -7.49 -6.87 19.36
N ASN A 117 -7.61 -7.75 20.35
CA ASN A 117 -6.75 -8.90 20.56
C ASN A 117 -7.15 -10.13 19.73
N PHE A 118 -8.19 -10.05 18.90
CA PHE A 118 -8.64 -11.17 18.08
C PHE A 118 -7.90 -11.21 16.74
N ILE A 119 -7.16 -12.29 16.48
CA ILE A 119 -6.39 -12.48 15.23
C ILE A 119 -7.34 -12.97 14.14
N ILE A 120 -7.42 -12.25 13.02
CA ILE A 120 -8.23 -12.65 11.87
C ILE A 120 -7.34 -13.47 10.93
N PRO A 121 -7.76 -14.67 10.50
CA PRO A 121 -7.04 -15.46 9.49
C PRO A 121 -6.77 -14.69 8.20
N GLU A 122 -5.59 -14.86 7.60
CA GLU A 122 -5.17 -14.08 6.41
C GLU A 122 -6.05 -14.32 5.19
N ASP A 123 -6.43 -15.57 4.93
CA ASP A 123 -7.34 -15.95 3.84
C ASP A 123 -8.71 -15.26 3.99
N LEU A 124 -9.22 -15.14 5.22
CA LEU A 124 -10.43 -14.38 5.46
C LEU A 124 -10.24 -12.89 5.20
N LYS A 125 -9.09 -12.30 5.56
CA LYS A 125 -8.83 -10.87 5.27
C LYS A 125 -8.89 -10.59 3.76
N VAL A 126 -8.45 -11.53 2.93
CA VAL A 126 -8.55 -11.46 1.46
C VAL A 126 -10.01 -11.48 1.00
N GLU A 127 -10.86 -12.31 1.61
CA GLU A 127 -12.27 -12.45 1.24
C GLU A 127 -13.23 -11.38 1.79
N LEU A 128 -12.79 -10.55 2.75
CA LEU A 128 -13.64 -9.52 3.34
C LEU A 128 -14.12 -8.53 2.28
N THR A 129 -15.43 -8.24 2.27
CA THR A 129 -15.96 -7.19 1.41
C THR A 129 -15.45 -5.81 1.89
N PRO A 130 -15.48 -4.77 1.04
CA PRO A 130 -15.12 -3.42 1.47
C PRO A 130 -15.93 -2.94 2.69
N ALA A 131 -17.19 -3.35 2.83
CA ALA A 131 -18.01 -3.00 3.98
C ALA A 131 -17.50 -3.66 5.28
N ASP A 132 -16.95 -4.87 5.20
CA ASP A 132 -16.43 -5.61 6.35
C ASP A 132 -15.07 -5.06 6.77
N ARG A 133 -14.19 -4.78 5.79
CA ARG A 133 -12.91 -4.10 6.03
C ARG A 133 -13.11 -2.73 6.67
N LEU A 134 -14.09 -1.95 6.19
CA LEU A 134 -14.40 -0.65 6.77
C LEU A 134 -14.84 -0.75 8.24
N ARG A 135 -15.64 -1.78 8.58
CA ARG A 135 -16.05 -2.03 9.98
C ARG A 135 -14.84 -2.39 10.84
N LEU A 136 -13.92 -3.20 10.34
CA LEU A 136 -12.67 -3.51 11.05
C LEU A 136 -11.80 -2.28 11.28
N PHE A 137 -11.53 -1.51 10.23
CA PHE A 137 -10.71 -0.29 10.33
C PHE A 137 -11.31 0.75 11.28
N LYS A 138 -12.64 0.83 11.37
CA LYS A 138 -13.32 1.68 12.38
C LYS A 138 -12.89 1.32 13.80
N ASP A 139 -12.90 0.03 14.11
CA ASP A 139 -12.64 -0.49 15.46
C ASP A 139 -11.14 -0.62 15.76
N ARG A 140 -10.33 -0.76 14.70
CA ARG A 140 -8.88 -0.98 14.72
C ARG A 140 -8.19 -0.14 13.63
N PRO A 141 -7.95 1.15 13.87
CA PRO A 141 -7.23 2.00 12.91
C PRO A 141 -5.78 1.54 12.65
N SER A 142 -5.16 0.79 13.56
CA SER A 142 -3.84 0.17 13.37
C SER A 142 -3.81 -0.78 12.16
N ASP A 143 -4.86 -1.59 12.00
CA ASP A 143 -4.96 -2.55 10.89
C ASP A 143 -5.06 -1.80 9.55
N PHE A 144 -5.63 -0.58 9.55
CA PHE A 144 -5.62 0.31 8.38
C PHE A 144 -4.24 0.92 8.13
N GLU A 145 -3.52 1.28 9.18
CA GLU A 145 -2.14 1.80 9.10
C GLU A 145 -1.15 0.75 8.58
N GLU A 146 -1.35 -0.53 8.90
CA GLU A 146 -0.58 -1.65 8.36
C GLU A 146 -0.97 -1.99 6.91
N TRP A 147 -2.26 -1.89 6.57
CA TRP A 147 -2.76 -2.16 5.22
C TRP A 147 -2.38 -1.06 4.22
N LEU A 148 -2.40 0.20 4.63
CA LEU A 148 -2.21 1.33 3.72
C LEU A 148 -0.90 1.25 2.92
N PRO A 149 0.27 0.94 3.51
CA PRO A 149 1.51 0.76 2.77
C PRO A 149 1.41 -0.24 1.63
N SER A 150 0.77 -1.40 1.85
CA SER A 150 0.68 -2.44 0.82
C SER A 150 -0.08 -1.94 -0.41
N VAL A 151 -1.11 -1.10 -0.22
CA VAL A 151 -1.88 -0.53 -1.35
C VAL A 151 -1.04 0.47 -2.16
N PHE A 152 -0.22 1.27 -1.48
CA PHE A 152 0.72 2.17 -2.17
C PHE A 152 1.81 1.38 -2.88
N GLU A 153 2.31 0.30 -2.28
CA GLU A 153 3.27 -0.62 -2.88
C GLU A 153 2.69 -1.29 -4.14
N ASP A 154 1.48 -1.84 -4.05
CA ASP A 154 0.76 -2.42 -5.20
C ASP A 154 0.61 -1.39 -6.34
N ALA A 155 0.30 -0.13 -6.01
CA ALA A 155 0.14 0.93 -7.00
C ALA A 155 1.46 1.44 -7.60
N MET A 156 2.59 1.29 -6.91
CA MET A 156 3.91 1.49 -7.52
C MET A 156 4.19 0.42 -8.59
N CYS A 157 3.58 -0.76 -8.45
CA CYS A 157 3.73 -1.89 -9.35
C CYS A 157 2.68 -1.93 -10.48
N ASP A 158 1.62 -1.11 -10.44
CA ASP A 158 0.57 -1.05 -11.48
C ASP A 158 1.05 -0.21 -12.69
N PHE A 159 1.74 -0.87 -13.63
CA PHE A 159 2.21 -0.29 -14.88
C PHE A 159 1.10 -0.20 -15.93
N ASP A 160 0.02 0.50 -15.60
CA ASP A 160 -0.99 0.84 -16.61
C ASP A 160 -0.47 1.98 -17.48
N ASP A 161 -0.16 1.69 -18.75
CA ASP A 161 0.27 2.67 -19.76
C ASP A 161 -0.71 3.85 -19.90
N SER A 162 -1.96 3.69 -19.44
CA SER A 162 -2.99 4.73 -19.47
C SER A 162 -3.00 5.68 -18.25
N ASP A 163 -2.20 5.45 -17.20
CA ASP A 163 -2.18 6.35 -16.04
C ASP A 163 -1.32 7.60 -16.30
N ASP A 164 -1.97 8.69 -16.71
CA ASP A 164 -1.42 10.04 -16.91
C ASP A 164 -1.11 10.74 -15.57
N PHE A 165 -0.25 10.12 -14.74
CA PHE A 165 0.13 10.62 -13.41
C PHE A 165 -1.06 10.81 -12.45
N SER A 166 -2.17 10.13 -12.73
CA SER A 166 -3.44 10.41 -12.09
C SER A 166 -3.59 9.61 -10.78
N TYR A 167 -3.00 8.41 -10.69
CA TYR A 167 -3.14 7.48 -9.57
C TYR A 167 -4.60 7.29 -9.16
N LEU A 168 -5.53 7.33 -10.13
CA LEU A 168 -6.96 7.35 -9.85
C LEU A 168 -7.44 6.02 -9.26
N LYS A 169 -6.87 4.89 -9.71
CA LYS A 169 -7.15 3.56 -9.15
C LYS A 169 -6.78 3.50 -7.67
N LEU A 170 -5.53 3.84 -7.34
CA LEU A 170 -5.06 3.95 -5.96
C LEU A 170 -5.95 4.85 -5.10
N PHE A 171 -6.26 6.05 -5.60
CA PHE A 171 -7.15 6.97 -4.89
C PHE A 171 -8.51 6.35 -4.62
N LYS A 172 -9.13 5.67 -5.61
CA LYS A 172 -10.43 5.01 -5.45
C LYS A 172 -10.38 3.91 -4.39
N VAL A 173 -9.31 3.12 -4.33
CA VAL A 173 -9.13 2.07 -3.30
C VAL A 173 -9.07 2.69 -1.90
N ILE A 174 -8.26 3.73 -1.72
CA ILE A 174 -8.12 4.41 -0.42
C ILE A 174 -9.40 5.15 -0.01
N ALA A 175 -10.03 5.84 -0.97
CA ALA A 175 -11.22 6.67 -0.75
C ALA A 175 -12.45 5.88 -0.27
N GLN A 176 -12.50 4.56 -0.55
CA GLN A 176 -13.52 3.66 -0.01
C GLN A 176 -13.53 3.60 1.53
N TYR A 177 -12.42 3.96 2.18
CA TYR A 177 -12.27 3.80 3.63
C TYR A 177 -12.01 5.12 4.33
N CYS A 178 -11.06 5.90 3.83
CA CYS A 178 -10.47 7.00 4.58
C CYS A 178 -11.45 8.12 4.92
N PHE A 179 -12.51 8.35 4.12
CA PHE A 179 -13.47 9.43 4.35
C PHE A 179 -14.62 9.08 5.30
N HIS A 180 -14.74 7.82 5.72
CA HIS A 180 -15.79 7.38 6.63
C HIS A 180 -15.52 7.76 8.08
N TYR A 181 -14.25 7.81 8.49
CA TYR A 181 -13.85 8.11 9.86
C TYR A 181 -12.65 9.07 9.90
N LYS A 182 -12.72 10.07 10.80
CA LYS A 182 -11.68 11.11 10.95
C LYS A 182 -10.28 10.52 11.18
N GLU A 183 -10.18 9.43 11.94
CA GLU A 183 -8.89 8.79 12.24
C GLU A 183 -8.27 8.13 10.99
N LEU A 184 -9.08 7.43 10.17
CA LEU A 184 -8.58 6.84 8.91
C LEU A 184 -8.10 7.92 7.94
N HIS A 185 -8.86 9.03 7.83
CA HIS A 185 -8.46 10.18 7.02
C HIS A 185 -7.11 10.75 7.45
N LYS A 186 -6.89 10.92 8.77
CA LYS A 186 -5.61 11.39 9.31
C LYS A 186 -4.46 10.42 9.04
N ILE A 187 -4.69 9.11 9.11
CA ILE A 187 -3.66 8.11 8.82
C ILE A 187 -3.20 8.27 7.37
N VAL A 188 -4.13 8.35 6.40
CA VAL A 188 -3.76 8.56 4.99
C VAL A 188 -2.99 9.85 4.79
N ILE A 189 -3.45 10.97 5.37
CA ILE A 189 -2.77 12.26 5.27
C ILE A 189 -1.34 12.16 5.79
N LYS A 190 -1.16 11.68 7.03
CA LYS A 190 0.16 11.56 7.66
C LYS A 190 1.08 10.65 6.86
N TYR A 191 0.56 9.54 6.35
CA TYR A 191 1.32 8.60 5.55
C TYR A 191 1.83 9.26 4.26
N CYS A 192 0.95 9.93 3.50
CA CYS A 192 1.34 10.61 2.27
C CYS A 192 2.35 11.74 2.54
N GLU A 193 2.14 12.53 3.60
CA GLU A 193 3.02 13.65 3.93
C GLU A 193 4.41 13.15 4.37
N ALA A 194 4.48 12.15 5.24
CA ALA A 194 5.75 11.55 5.67
C ALA A 194 6.50 10.93 4.49
N LYS A 195 5.83 10.08 3.72
CA LYS A 195 6.44 9.36 2.60
C LYS A 195 6.85 10.26 1.44
N PHE A 196 6.13 11.35 1.20
CA PHE A 196 6.57 12.32 0.20
C PHE A 196 7.91 12.96 0.59
N PHE A 197 8.15 13.28 1.87
CA PHE A 197 9.43 13.86 2.28
C PHE A 197 10.57 12.83 2.39
N GLU A 198 10.25 11.55 2.59
CA GLU A 198 11.22 10.46 2.55
C GLU A 198 11.68 10.17 1.11
N ASP A 199 10.72 10.02 0.20
CA ASP A 199 10.97 9.42 -1.11
C ASP A 199 10.73 10.38 -2.29
N TYR A 200 10.09 11.53 -2.08
CA TYR A 200 9.62 12.45 -3.14
C TYR A 200 8.79 11.79 -4.25
N HIS A 201 8.26 10.58 -4.04
CA HIS A 201 7.52 9.89 -5.09
C HIS A 201 6.19 10.60 -5.42
N PRO A 202 5.86 10.82 -6.71
CA PRO A 202 4.72 11.65 -7.12
C PRO A 202 3.36 11.08 -6.72
N MET A 203 3.25 9.77 -6.55
CA MET A 203 2.05 9.12 -6.03
C MET A 203 1.56 9.75 -4.71
N TYR A 204 2.47 10.02 -3.76
CA TYR A 204 2.09 10.56 -2.46
C TYR A 204 1.53 11.98 -2.57
N CYS A 205 2.10 12.83 -3.42
CA CYS A 205 1.59 14.18 -3.62
C CYS A 205 0.26 14.19 -4.37
N VAL A 206 0.09 13.31 -5.37
CA VAL A 206 -1.17 13.17 -6.12
C VAL A 206 -2.28 12.67 -5.21
N ILE A 207 -2.05 11.64 -4.39
CA ILE A 207 -3.06 11.16 -3.45
C ILE A 207 -3.38 12.24 -2.41
N ARG A 208 -2.38 12.90 -1.81
CA ARG A 208 -2.60 13.99 -0.84
C ARG A 208 -3.43 15.14 -1.43
N PHE A 209 -3.18 15.49 -2.69
CA PHE A 209 -3.93 16.50 -3.44
C PHE A 209 -5.39 16.09 -3.68
N ARG A 210 -5.62 14.86 -4.15
CA ARG A 210 -6.99 14.33 -4.33
C ARG A 210 -7.75 14.24 -3.02
N MET A 211 -7.07 13.86 -1.94
CA MET A 211 -7.65 13.79 -0.60
C MET A 211 -8.23 15.14 -0.14
N ALA A 212 -7.50 16.23 -0.41
CA ALA A 212 -7.94 17.59 -0.10
C ALA A 212 -9.08 18.10 -1.02
N LEU A 213 -9.13 17.65 -2.28
CA LEU A 213 -10.16 18.08 -3.25
C LEU A 213 -11.47 17.32 -3.15
N PHE A 214 -11.43 16.07 -2.68
CA PHE A 214 -12.59 15.18 -2.70
C PHE A 214 -13.83 15.81 -2.06
N ASN A 215 -15.02 15.45 -2.55
CA ASN A 215 -16.27 15.98 -2.03
C ASN A 215 -16.75 15.19 -0.80
N SER A 216 -16.02 15.34 0.32
CA SER A 216 -16.42 14.79 1.62
C SER A 216 -16.40 15.86 2.71
N PRO A 217 -17.17 15.69 3.81
CA PRO A 217 -17.09 16.59 4.96
C PRO A 217 -15.69 16.71 5.56
N LEU A 218 -14.90 15.63 5.54
CA LEU A 218 -13.54 15.62 6.07
C LEU A 218 -12.57 16.39 5.17
N ALA A 219 -12.68 16.23 3.85
CA ALA A 219 -11.87 17.00 2.90
C ALA A 219 -12.19 18.50 2.99
N LYS A 220 -13.46 18.88 3.21
CA LYS A 220 -13.88 20.29 3.33
C LYS A 220 -13.21 21.06 4.46
N ILE A 221 -12.75 20.36 5.49
CA ILE A 221 -12.03 20.93 6.64
C ILE A 221 -10.52 20.63 6.58
N ASP A 222 -10.02 20.07 5.48
CA ASP A 222 -8.59 19.80 5.28
C ASP A 222 -7.85 21.13 5.07
N PRO A 223 -6.77 21.41 5.82
CA PRO A 223 -5.99 22.64 5.69
C PRO A 223 -5.35 22.83 4.31
N ALA A 224 -5.12 21.75 3.55
CA ALA A 224 -4.55 21.83 2.20
C ALA A 224 -5.60 22.18 1.14
N ARG A 225 -6.90 22.05 1.43
CA ARG A 225 -7.98 22.22 0.45
C ARG A 225 -7.94 23.56 -0.29
N PRO A 226 -7.76 24.73 0.36
CA PRO A 226 -7.73 26.01 -0.35
C PRO A 226 -6.63 26.04 -1.41
N LEU A 227 -5.42 25.60 -1.05
CA LEU A 227 -4.30 25.52 -1.98
C LEU A 227 -4.57 24.50 -3.09
N SER A 228 -5.11 23.33 -2.76
CA SER A 228 -5.44 22.30 -3.75
C SER A 228 -6.49 22.78 -4.76
N ILE A 229 -7.50 23.55 -4.34
CA ILE A 229 -8.50 24.13 -5.25
C ILE A 229 -7.81 25.09 -6.22
N LEU A 230 -6.98 26.01 -5.72
CA LEU A 230 -6.28 26.97 -6.58
C LEU A 230 -5.32 26.28 -7.56
N VAL A 231 -4.63 25.22 -7.12
CA VAL A 231 -3.77 24.41 -7.98
C VAL A 231 -4.59 23.64 -9.02
N PHE A 232 -5.75 23.11 -8.65
CA PHE A 232 -6.66 22.43 -9.59
C PHE A 232 -7.21 23.39 -10.64
N GLU A 233 -7.66 24.57 -10.23
CA GLU A 233 -8.10 25.64 -11.15
C GLU A 233 -6.96 26.10 -12.06
N ALA A 234 -5.74 26.20 -11.53
CA ALA A 234 -4.56 26.51 -12.33
C ALA A 234 -4.27 25.42 -13.38
N ILE A 235 -4.39 24.13 -13.05
CA ILE A 235 -4.21 23.05 -14.04
C ILE A 235 -5.27 23.16 -15.16
N GLN A 236 -6.48 23.61 -14.87
CA GLN A 236 -7.57 23.74 -15.84
C GLN A 236 -7.57 25.07 -16.62
N GLY A 237 -6.79 26.05 -16.21
CA GLY A 237 -6.92 27.42 -16.70
C GLY A 237 -5.67 28.27 -16.45
N LYS A 238 -5.88 29.50 -15.99
CA LYS A 238 -4.80 30.46 -15.73
C LYS A 238 -4.57 30.56 -14.21
N PRO A 239 -3.31 30.51 -13.72
CA PRO A 239 -3.04 30.53 -12.29
C PRO A 239 -3.15 31.96 -11.74
N ASP A 240 -3.72 32.09 -10.54
CA ASP A 240 -3.51 33.27 -9.69
C ASP A 240 -2.39 32.95 -8.70
N PHE A 241 -1.14 33.24 -9.09
CA PHE A 241 0.02 32.98 -8.24
C PHE A 241 0.01 33.78 -6.93
N HIS A 242 -0.67 34.93 -6.89
CA HIS A 242 -0.78 35.71 -5.65
C HIS A 242 -1.65 34.99 -4.63
N LEU A 243 -2.77 34.43 -5.07
CA LEU A 243 -3.62 33.60 -4.21
C LEU A 243 -2.95 32.28 -3.84
N ILE A 244 -2.26 31.63 -4.78
CA ILE A 244 -1.51 30.39 -4.52
C ILE A 244 -0.45 30.60 -3.44
N ILE A 245 0.34 31.68 -3.53
CA ILE A 245 1.37 32.00 -2.52
C ILE A 245 0.72 32.24 -1.15
N LYS A 246 -0.36 33.04 -1.10
CA LYS A 246 -1.09 33.27 0.16
C LYS A 246 -1.66 31.99 0.77
N ALA A 247 -2.18 31.09 -0.06
CA ALA A 247 -2.70 29.81 0.42
C ALA A 247 -1.57 28.90 0.91
N ALA A 248 -0.43 28.89 0.23
CA ALA A 248 0.75 28.15 0.65
C ALA A 248 1.30 28.62 2.00
N ASP A 249 1.30 29.93 2.26
CA ASP A 249 1.74 30.50 3.55
C ASP A 249 0.91 30.01 4.74
N ILE A 250 -0.35 29.62 4.52
CA ILE A 250 -1.24 29.08 5.57
C ILE A 250 -0.87 27.61 5.89
N CYS A 251 -0.29 26.89 4.94
CA CYS A 251 0.03 25.46 5.07
C CYS A 251 1.45 25.12 4.54
N PRO A 252 2.52 25.72 5.08
CA PRO A 252 3.85 25.73 4.45
C PRO A 252 4.45 24.33 4.23
N GLY A 253 4.30 23.41 5.19
CA GLY A 253 4.75 22.02 5.03
C GLY A 253 3.96 21.26 3.97
N ILE A 254 2.67 21.55 3.82
CA ILE A 254 1.80 20.87 2.85
C ILE A 254 1.94 21.50 1.46
N ALA A 255 2.32 22.78 1.39
CA ALA A 255 2.44 23.52 0.14
C ALA A 255 3.45 22.87 -0.81
N GLN A 256 4.60 22.42 -0.30
CA GLN A 256 5.60 21.73 -1.11
C GLN A 256 5.02 20.46 -1.76
N ILE A 257 4.18 19.72 -1.04
CA ILE A 257 3.54 18.50 -1.54
C ILE A 257 2.54 18.87 -2.64
N ILE A 258 1.60 19.76 -2.35
CA ILE A 258 0.52 20.13 -3.28
C ILE A 258 1.07 20.79 -4.55
N LEU A 259 2.10 21.61 -4.44
CA LEU A 259 2.73 22.28 -5.58
C LEU A 259 3.70 21.37 -6.35
N SER A 260 3.93 20.14 -5.87
CA SER A 260 4.74 19.13 -6.56
C SER A 260 3.90 18.14 -7.37
N VAL A 261 2.58 18.31 -7.43
CA VAL A 261 1.71 17.50 -8.30
C VAL A 261 2.17 17.62 -9.76
N PRO A 262 2.50 16.52 -10.45
CA PRO A 262 3.13 16.55 -11.77
C PRO A 262 2.42 17.43 -12.80
N SER A 263 1.08 17.39 -12.85
CA SER A 263 0.29 18.19 -13.80
C SER A 263 0.42 19.70 -13.57
N PHE A 264 0.55 20.16 -12.32
CA PHE A 264 0.84 21.57 -12.04
C PHE A 264 2.30 21.91 -12.31
N THR A 265 3.18 21.05 -11.81
CA THR A 265 4.64 21.15 -11.93
C THR A 265 5.10 21.23 -13.38
N MET A 266 4.45 20.52 -14.32
CA MET A 266 4.80 20.59 -15.74
C MET A 266 4.27 21.82 -16.46
N MET A 267 3.15 22.39 -16.01
CA MET A 267 2.53 23.56 -16.66
C MET A 267 3.20 24.88 -16.27
N TYR A 268 3.73 24.97 -15.05
CA TYR A 268 4.18 26.24 -14.50
C TYR A 268 5.65 26.20 -14.09
N ARG A 269 6.39 27.25 -14.47
CA ARG A 269 7.80 27.38 -14.10
C ARG A 269 7.95 27.61 -12.60
N MET A 270 8.85 26.87 -11.96
CA MET A 270 9.04 26.95 -10.49
C MET A 270 9.28 28.37 -10.02
N LYS A 271 10.02 29.20 -10.79
CA LYS A 271 10.28 30.62 -10.47
C LYS A 271 9.03 31.44 -10.10
N SER A 272 7.86 31.06 -10.61
CA SER A 272 6.58 31.76 -10.39
C SER A 272 5.99 31.47 -9.01
N TYR A 273 6.34 30.33 -8.39
CA TYR A 273 5.78 29.87 -7.12
C TYR A 273 6.83 29.36 -6.14
N ILE A 274 8.12 29.58 -6.42
CA ILE A 274 9.27 29.09 -5.62
C ILE A 274 9.26 29.59 -4.17
N LEU A 275 8.72 30.79 -3.92
CA LEU A 275 8.58 31.33 -2.56
C LEU A 275 7.64 30.47 -1.71
N SER A 276 6.64 29.83 -2.35
CA SER A 276 5.69 28.93 -1.70
C SER A 276 6.33 27.62 -1.19
N PHE A 277 7.58 27.34 -1.59
CA PHE A 277 8.37 26.24 -1.04
C PHE A 277 9.18 26.65 0.20
N GLY A 278 9.02 27.88 0.69
CA GLY A 278 9.80 28.42 1.82
C GLY A 278 11.14 29.05 1.41
N VAL A 279 11.38 29.25 0.11
CA VAL A 279 12.57 29.95 -0.39
C VAL A 279 12.44 31.44 -0.07
N THR A 280 13.39 31.98 0.69
CA THR A 280 13.40 33.42 1.00
C THR A 280 13.78 34.25 -0.23
N ARG A 281 13.49 35.56 -0.20
CA ARG A 281 13.91 36.46 -1.29
C ARG A 281 15.43 36.48 -1.47
N GLU A 282 16.17 36.49 -0.37
CA GLU A 282 17.65 36.44 -0.37
C GLU A 282 18.17 35.16 -1.02
N LEU A 283 17.57 34.01 -0.67
CA LEU A 283 17.94 32.73 -1.26
C LEU A 283 17.61 32.70 -2.76
N LYS A 284 16.46 33.25 -3.14
CA LYS A 284 16.05 33.39 -4.53
C LYS A 284 17.02 34.26 -5.34
N ASP A 285 17.52 35.36 -4.77
CA ASP A 285 18.49 36.24 -5.44
C ASP A 285 19.84 35.53 -5.61
N LYS A 286 20.30 34.82 -4.57
CA LYS A 286 21.49 33.96 -4.63
C LYS A 286 21.35 32.90 -5.72
N TRP A 287 20.23 32.18 -5.75
CA TRP A 287 19.95 31.14 -6.73
C TRP A 287 19.87 31.69 -8.15
N THR A 288 19.28 32.87 -8.33
CA THR A 288 19.23 33.53 -9.64
C THR A 288 20.64 33.80 -10.17
N LYS A 289 21.56 34.25 -9.30
CA LYS A 289 22.97 34.43 -9.68
C LYS A 289 23.61 33.10 -10.06
N TYR A 290 23.49 32.07 -9.22
CA TYR A 290 24.06 30.74 -9.46
C TYR A 290 23.54 30.08 -10.74
N LEU A 291 22.23 30.12 -10.98
CA LEU A 291 21.61 29.60 -12.19
C LEU A 291 22.13 30.27 -13.47
N ASN A 292 22.58 31.52 -13.38
CA ASN A 292 23.19 32.25 -14.48
C ASN A 292 24.69 31.92 -14.64
N THR A 293 25.46 31.92 -13.55
CA THR A 293 26.93 31.75 -13.62
C THR A 293 27.35 30.30 -13.80
N GLY A 294 26.74 29.37 -13.07
CA GLY A 294 27.13 27.95 -13.05
C GLY A 294 28.61 27.74 -12.71
N ASP A 295 29.18 28.62 -11.90
CA ASP A 295 30.56 28.53 -11.42
C ASP A 295 30.76 27.38 -10.43
N ASP A 296 32.01 27.10 -10.05
CA ASP A 296 32.34 26.01 -9.12
C ASP A 296 31.64 26.17 -7.76
N GLU A 297 31.42 27.42 -7.32
CA GLU A 297 30.67 27.72 -6.10
C GLU A 297 29.20 27.29 -6.23
N ALA A 298 28.56 27.61 -7.36
CA ALA A 298 27.19 27.20 -7.65
C ALA A 298 27.05 25.69 -7.77
N VAL A 299 28.01 25.01 -8.41
CA VAL A 299 28.05 23.55 -8.53
C VAL A 299 28.20 22.88 -7.17
N GLU A 300 29.12 23.38 -6.35
CA GLU A 300 29.33 22.84 -5.00
C GLU A 300 28.13 23.09 -4.10
N TYR A 301 27.51 24.27 -4.21
CA TYR A 301 26.28 24.57 -3.52
C TYR A 301 25.14 23.62 -3.94
N MET A 302 24.97 23.34 -5.23
CA MET A 302 23.97 22.40 -5.74
C MET A 302 24.14 20.98 -5.19
N LYS A 303 25.37 20.46 -5.12
CA LYS A 303 25.64 19.12 -4.58
C LYS A 303 25.25 18.99 -3.11
N ASN A 304 25.36 20.07 -2.35
CA ASN A 304 25.08 20.10 -0.92
C ASN A 304 23.63 20.50 -0.58
N GLU A 305 22.85 20.98 -1.55
CA GLU A 305 21.50 21.50 -1.36
C GLU A 305 20.48 20.77 -2.26
N PRO A 306 19.87 19.67 -1.77
CA PRO A 306 18.98 18.82 -2.57
C PRO A 306 17.84 19.59 -3.24
N PHE A 307 17.27 20.57 -2.54
CA PHE A 307 16.17 21.36 -3.09
C PHE A 307 16.62 22.30 -4.22
N PHE A 308 17.86 22.81 -4.19
CA PHE A 308 18.42 23.59 -5.30
C PHE A 308 18.71 22.69 -6.52
N ALA A 309 19.26 21.49 -6.30
CA ALA A 309 19.39 20.48 -7.35
C ALA A 309 18.02 20.14 -7.97
N ARG A 310 16.97 19.98 -7.15
CA ARG A 310 15.59 19.77 -7.63
C ARG A 310 15.11 20.88 -8.55
N VAL A 311 15.41 22.14 -8.24
CA VAL A 311 15.01 23.29 -9.08
C VAL A 311 15.65 23.20 -10.46
N ILE A 312 16.92 22.82 -10.53
CA ILE A 312 17.68 22.66 -11.78
C ILE A 312 17.12 21.47 -12.57
N ALA A 313 16.93 20.32 -11.91
CA ALA A 313 16.37 19.14 -12.55
C ALA A 313 14.98 19.43 -13.13
N LEU A 314 14.12 20.10 -12.36
CA LEU A 314 12.79 20.43 -12.85
C LEU A 314 12.83 21.39 -14.03
N ASN A 315 13.70 22.40 -14.00
CA ASN A 315 13.89 23.29 -15.14
C ASN A 315 14.32 22.52 -16.40
N ALA A 316 15.18 21.49 -16.27
CA ALA A 316 15.51 20.60 -17.38
C ALA A 316 14.28 19.83 -17.89
N ALA A 317 13.49 19.23 -16.99
CA ALA A 317 12.26 18.53 -17.34
C ALA A 317 11.23 19.44 -18.03
N GLN A 318 11.22 20.73 -17.69
CA GLN A 318 10.38 21.77 -18.30
C GLN A 318 10.96 22.35 -19.61
N GLY A 319 12.12 21.86 -20.08
CA GLY A 319 12.78 22.36 -21.30
C GLY A 319 13.32 23.78 -21.19
N ILE A 320 13.62 24.26 -19.98
CA ILE A 320 14.19 25.59 -19.74
C ILE A 320 15.69 25.56 -20.00
N ILE A 321 16.19 26.53 -20.77
CA ILE A 321 17.63 26.71 -20.99
C ILE A 321 18.29 27.08 -19.66
N MET A 322 19.20 26.23 -19.21
CA MET A 322 20.00 26.44 -18.01
C MET A 322 21.48 26.56 -18.35
N ASN A 323 22.29 26.99 -17.39
CA ASN A 323 23.73 26.91 -17.50
C ASN A 323 24.17 25.44 -17.67
N GLU A 324 24.98 25.19 -18.70
CA GLU A 324 25.38 23.86 -19.11
C GLU A 324 26.22 23.13 -18.04
N ASN A 325 26.99 23.87 -17.23
CA ASN A 325 27.82 23.27 -16.18
C ASN A 325 26.96 22.70 -15.05
N LEU A 326 25.98 23.48 -14.57
CA LEU A 326 25.01 23.01 -13.55
C LEU A 326 24.20 21.82 -14.06
N TYR A 327 23.77 21.86 -15.32
CA TYR A 327 23.01 20.76 -15.91
C TYR A 327 23.84 19.48 -16.00
N LYS A 328 25.07 19.53 -16.51
CA LYS A 328 25.95 18.35 -16.60
C LYS A 328 26.31 17.78 -15.24
N THR A 329 26.49 18.63 -14.24
CA THR A 329 26.92 18.20 -12.89
C THR A 329 25.77 17.73 -11.99
N ILE A 330 24.52 17.86 -12.43
CA ILE A 330 23.35 17.43 -11.65
C ILE A 330 23.30 15.93 -11.43
N GLU A 331 23.92 15.14 -12.32
CA GLU A 331 24.03 13.69 -12.21
C GLU A 331 24.76 13.26 -10.93
N PHE A 332 25.59 14.15 -10.36
CA PHE A 332 26.32 13.91 -9.11
C PHE A 332 25.53 14.28 -7.84
N CYS A 333 24.30 14.78 -7.98
CA CYS A 333 23.44 15.12 -6.85
C CYS A 333 22.63 13.90 -6.39
N MET A 334 22.05 14.00 -5.20
CA MET A 334 21.07 13.02 -4.72
C MET A 334 19.91 12.90 -5.72
N PRO A 335 19.49 11.68 -6.11
CA PRO A 335 18.37 11.48 -7.03
C PRO A 335 17.09 12.19 -6.57
N GLN A 336 16.44 12.90 -7.49
CA GLN A 336 15.15 13.57 -7.25
C GLN A 336 14.04 12.72 -7.88
N ILE A 337 13.42 11.83 -7.09
CA ILE A 337 12.56 10.75 -7.61
C ILE A 337 11.34 11.28 -8.38
N ASP A 338 10.66 12.33 -7.90
CA ASP A 338 9.57 12.98 -8.65
C ASP A 338 10.02 13.50 -10.01
N VAL A 339 11.16 14.17 -10.05
CA VAL A 339 11.69 14.75 -11.30
C VAL A 339 12.19 13.64 -12.23
N ASN A 340 12.80 12.58 -11.68
CA ASN A 340 13.18 11.39 -12.44
C ASN A 340 11.96 10.77 -13.12
N PHE A 341 10.89 10.55 -12.36
CA PHE A 341 9.63 10.01 -12.87
C PHE A 341 9.08 10.88 -14.02
N ILE A 342 9.08 12.21 -13.85
CA ILE A 342 8.67 13.16 -14.88
C ILE A 342 9.57 13.06 -16.13
N MET A 343 10.89 13.01 -15.97
CA MET A 343 11.85 12.93 -17.07
C MET A 343 11.76 11.58 -17.82
N CYS A 344 11.53 10.47 -17.11
CA CYS A 344 11.34 9.15 -17.70
C CYS A 344 10.11 9.09 -18.61
N ARG A 345 9.03 9.81 -18.25
CA ARG A 345 7.78 9.86 -19.01
C ARG A 345 7.80 10.92 -20.11
N ASN A 346 8.33 12.10 -19.83
CA ASN A 346 8.58 13.17 -20.81
C ASN A 346 10.01 13.05 -21.36
N TYR A 347 10.30 11.87 -21.93
CA TYR A 347 11.64 11.51 -22.31
C TYR A 347 12.25 12.51 -23.32
N ASP A 348 13.38 13.09 -22.93
CA ASP A 348 14.28 13.86 -23.81
C ASP A 348 15.66 13.18 -23.78
N PRO A 349 16.23 12.77 -24.94
CA PRO A 349 17.57 12.18 -25.01
C PRO A 349 18.66 12.99 -24.32
N LYS A 350 18.49 14.32 -24.17
CA LYS A 350 19.44 15.16 -23.44
C LYS A 350 19.54 14.78 -21.97
N ASN A 351 18.44 14.32 -21.36
CA ASN A 351 18.37 13.95 -19.95
C ASN A 351 18.87 12.52 -19.68
N GLU A 352 19.22 11.75 -20.71
CA GLU A 352 19.61 10.34 -20.59
C GLU A 352 20.71 10.10 -19.55
N PHE A 353 21.75 10.94 -19.55
CA PHE A 353 22.86 10.80 -18.61
C PHE A 353 22.41 10.93 -17.14
N ILE A 354 21.47 11.84 -16.85
CA ILE A 354 20.90 12.04 -15.52
C ILE A 354 20.11 10.80 -15.12
N LEU A 355 19.22 10.33 -16.00
CA LEU A 355 18.35 9.18 -15.75
C LEU A 355 19.18 7.91 -15.46
N VAL A 356 20.17 7.62 -16.30
CA VAL A 356 21.10 6.50 -16.15
C VAL A 356 21.85 6.61 -14.82
N LYS A 357 22.37 7.80 -14.50
CA LYS A 357 23.15 8.01 -13.28
C LYS A 357 22.28 7.84 -12.04
N TRP A 358 21.10 8.44 -12.00
CA TRP A 358 20.18 8.32 -10.86
C TRP A 358 19.60 6.91 -10.70
N ALA A 359 19.33 6.22 -11.81
CA ALA A 359 18.95 4.81 -11.80
C ALA A 359 20.02 3.92 -11.14
N SER A 360 21.31 4.21 -11.35
CA SER A 360 22.39 3.46 -10.69
C SER A 360 22.50 3.69 -9.17
N LEU A 361 21.82 4.72 -8.64
CA LEU A 361 21.94 5.17 -7.25
C LEU A 361 20.68 4.89 -6.42
N ASN A 362 19.52 4.72 -7.04
CA ASN A 362 18.25 4.63 -6.33
C ASN A 362 17.27 3.64 -7.00
N GLY A 363 16.70 2.73 -6.21
CA GLY A 363 15.79 1.68 -6.70
C GLY A 363 14.52 2.21 -7.36
N CYS A 364 13.92 3.29 -6.87
CA CYS A 364 12.74 3.88 -7.54
C CYS A 364 13.12 4.47 -8.90
N CYS A 365 14.21 5.24 -8.95
CA CYS A 365 14.70 5.79 -10.21
C CYS A 365 15.07 4.71 -11.22
N PHE A 366 15.64 3.60 -10.72
CA PHE A 366 15.96 2.42 -11.51
C PHE A 366 14.71 1.82 -12.14
N ILE A 367 13.68 1.51 -11.35
CA ILE A 367 12.44 0.94 -11.87
C ILE A 367 11.77 1.87 -12.88
N ASP A 368 11.67 3.16 -12.57
CA ASP A 368 11.08 4.15 -13.50
C ASP A 368 11.80 4.19 -14.85
N TYR A 369 13.13 4.17 -14.81
CA TYR A 369 13.96 4.20 -16.00
C TYR A 369 13.84 2.91 -16.82
N MET A 370 13.91 1.75 -16.16
CA MET A 370 13.74 0.43 -16.79
C MET A 370 12.38 0.32 -17.47
N THR A 371 11.31 0.71 -16.78
CA THR A 371 9.96 0.73 -17.32
C THR A 371 9.84 1.70 -18.49
N SER A 372 10.42 2.90 -18.38
CA SER A 372 10.43 3.87 -19.49
C SER A 372 11.14 3.31 -20.73
N CYS A 373 12.26 2.60 -20.57
CA CYS A 373 12.94 1.94 -21.67
C CYS A 373 12.08 0.85 -22.30
N LEU A 374 11.47 -0.01 -21.50
CA LEU A 374 10.57 -1.07 -21.96
C LEU A 374 9.39 -0.49 -22.76
N ALA A 375 8.69 0.53 -22.22
CA ALA A 375 7.55 1.17 -22.87
C ALA A 375 7.91 1.83 -24.21
N ARG A 376 9.15 2.29 -24.37
CA ARG A 376 9.68 2.88 -25.60
C ARG A 376 10.28 1.86 -26.57
N GLY A 377 10.37 0.58 -26.19
CA GLY A 377 11.09 -0.44 -26.95
C GLY A 377 12.60 -0.15 -27.07
N ALA A 378 13.17 0.61 -26.13
CA ALA A 378 14.57 0.98 -26.11
C ALA A 378 15.42 -0.11 -25.43
N SER A 379 16.66 -0.28 -25.90
CA SER A 379 17.63 -1.15 -25.23
C SER A 379 17.96 -0.59 -23.85
N ILE A 380 17.92 -1.44 -22.85
CA ILE A 380 18.31 -1.07 -21.49
C ILE A 380 19.85 -1.08 -21.41
N PRO A 381 20.50 0.05 -21.07
CA PRO A 381 21.94 0.08 -20.88
C PRO A 381 22.37 -0.75 -19.67
N ASP A 382 23.59 -1.26 -19.71
CA ASP A 382 24.19 -1.99 -18.59
C ASP A 382 24.50 -1.00 -17.46
N ILE A 383 23.60 -0.95 -16.47
CA ILE A 383 23.72 -0.12 -15.28
C ILE A 383 23.80 -1.01 -14.03
N PRO A 384 24.64 -0.66 -13.04
CA PRO A 384 24.66 -1.37 -11.77
C PRO A 384 23.26 -1.34 -11.13
N VAL A 385 22.77 -2.51 -10.74
CA VAL A 385 21.47 -2.63 -10.05
C VAL A 385 21.65 -2.09 -8.62
N PRO A 386 20.93 -1.01 -8.24
CA PRO A 386 20.99 -0.48 -6.87
C PRO A 386 20.28 -1.44 -5.91
N PRO A 387 20.38 -1.22 -4.57
CA PRO A 387 19.56 -1.95 -3.62
C PRO A 387 18.07 -1.81 -3.95
N LEU A 388 17.41 -2.94 -4.21
CA LEU A 388 15.98 -3.03 -4.46
C LEU A 388 15.28 -3.63 -3.25
N ASN A 389 14.10 -3.10 -2.90
CA ASN A 389 13.21 -3.80 -2.00
C ASN A 389 12.57 -5.02 -2.71
N MET A 390 11.89 -5.88 -1.95
CA MET A 390 11.31 -7.13 -2.48
C MET A 390 10.41 -6.89 -3.71
N HIS A 391 9.54 -5.89 -3.66
CA HIS A 391 8.63 -5.55 -4.76
C HIS A 391 9.36 -4.98 -5.98
N GLN A 392 10.33 -4.08 -5.77
CA GLN A 392 11.17 -3.57 -6.86
C GLN A 392 11.96 -4.69 -7.55
N GLN A 393 12.42 -5.69 -6.78
CA GLN A 393 13.07 -6.87 -7.33
C GLN A 393 12.12 -7.66 -8.23
N GLU A 394 10.89 -7.90 -7.79
CA GLU A 394 9.86 -8.60 -8.59
C GLU A 394 9.60 -7.88 -9.92
N ILE A 395 9.47 -6.56 -9.89
CA ILE A 395 9.30 -5.74 -11.10
C ILE A 395 10.50 -5.88 -12.03
N TYR A 396 11.71 -5.80 -11.48
CA TYR A 396 12.93 -5.92 -12.27
C TYR A 396 13.02 -7.28 -12.98
N GLU A 397 12.69 -8.37 -12.28
CA GLU A 397 12.62 -9.71 -12.88
C GLU A 397 11.52 -9.81 -13.95
N TYR A 398 10.36 -9.20 -13.72
CA TYR A 398 9.29 -9.11 -14.72
C TYR A 398 9.77 -8.38 -15.98
N ILE A 399 10.36 -7.20 -15.86
CA ILE A 399 10.88 -6.42 -16.99
C ILE A 399 11.93 -7.23 -17.77
N LYS A 400 12.85 -7.90 -17.06
CA LYS A 400 13.84 -8.79 -17.69
C LYS A 400 13.18 -9.92 -18.48
N SER A 401 12.11 -10.52 -17.97
CA SER A 401 11.38 -11.58 -18.67
C SER A 401 10.73 -11.10 -19.98
N GLN A 402 10.37 -9.82 -20.07
CA GLN A 402 9.78 -9.22 -21.28
C GLN A 402 10.82 -8.86 -22.36
N LEU A 403 12.09 -8.74 -21.95
CA LEU A 403 13.22 -8.41 -22.83
C LEU A 403 14.02 -9.64 -23.29
N SER A 404 13.67 -10.82 -22.77
CA SER A 404 14.20 -12.13 -23.14
C SER A 404 13.40 -12.71 -24.31
#